data_AF-A0A2T2REF8-F1
#
_entry.id   AF-A0A2T2REF8-F1
#
_cell.length_a   1.000
_cell.length_b   1.000
_cell.length_c   1.000
_cell.angle_alpha   90.00
_cell.angle_beta   90.00
_cell.angle_gamma   90.00
#
_symmetry.space_group_name_H-M   'P 1'
#
loop_
_entity.id
_entity.type
_entity.pdbx_description
1 polymer ?
#
loop_
_entity_poly.entity_id
_entity_poly.type
_entity_poly.pdbx_seq_one_letter_code
_entity_poly.pdbx_strand_id
1 'polypeptide(L)'
;MGRAAQPGRGDRRHRHGPPHHPRGSCAGAGPLADGGQLRLPAWQFHADTPRGRLEGIDVVARAHAGGPVTLSQWMTRPNPALAGRSPAEALADGEVDAVASAAREGV
;
A
#
# COMPACT_ATOMS: atom_id res chain seq x y z
N MET A 1 3.13 -64.99 -40.66
CA MET A 1 4.45 -65.68 -40.72
C MET A 1 5.33 -64.84 -41.64
N GLY A 2 6.41 -64.14 -41.31
CA GLY A 2 7.21 -63.90 -40.11
C GLY A 2 8.47 -63.21 -40.63
N ARG A 3 8.77 -61.97 -40.22
CA ARG A 3 10.10 -61.38 -40.39
C ARG A 3 10.50 -60.73 -39.08
N ALA A 4 11.57 -61.30 -38.51
CA ALA A 4 12.38 -60.68 -37.49
C ALA A 4 13.27 -59.59 -38.13
N ALA A 5 13.43 -58.47 -37.43
CA ALA A 5 14.67 -57.68 -37.37
C ALA A 5 14.53 -56.60 -36.27
N GLN A 6 15.22 -56.83 -35.16
CA GLN A 6 15.62 -55.85 -34.13
C GLN A 6 16.78 -54.97 -34.68
N PRO A 7 17.40 -54.05 -33.92
CA PRO A 7 16.91 -53.06 -32.95
C PRO A 7 17.46 -51.63 -33.22
N GLY A 8 16.68 -50.60 -32.93
CA GLY A 8 17.19 -49.23 -32.76
C GLY A 8 17.79 -49.07 -31.36
N ARG A 9 19.10 -48.79 -31.31
CA ARG A 9 19.84 -48.42 -30.10
C ARG A 9 19.55 -46.96 -29.71
N GLY A 10 19.53 -46.70 -28.40
CA GLY A 10 19.56 -45.37 -27.79
C GLY A 10 18.33 -45.18 -26.89
N ASP A 11 18.43 -44.76 -25.65
CA ASP A 11 19.56 -44.38 -24.82
C ASP A 11 19.13 -44.58 -23.37
N ARG A 12 20.08 -44.98 -22.53
CA ARG A 12 19.91 -44.99 -21.07
C ARG A 12 19.76 -43.51 -20.67
N ARG A 13 18.83 -43.09 -19.82
CA ARG A 13 18.88 -43.35 -18.38
C ARG A 13 17.60 -42.75 -17.77
N HIS A 14 16.87 -43.57 -17.04
CA HIS A 14 16.05 -43.09 -15.94
C HIS A 14 16.98 -42.49 -14.86
N ARG A 15 16.77 -41.22 -14.51
CA ARG A 15 17.07 -40.69 -13.17
C ARG A 15 15.89 -39.82 -12.73
N HIS A 16 15.15 -40.29 -11.73
CA HIS A 16 14.33 -39.43 -10.87
C HIS A 16 15.27 -38.51 -10.08
N GLY A 17 15.18 -37.17 -10.19
CA GLY A 17 14.34 -36.23 -9.42
C GLY A 17 15.29 -35.19 -8.78
N PRO A 18 14.95 -33.88 -8.65
CA PRO A 18 13.89 -33.41 -7.73
C PRO A 18 12.94 -32.36 -8.35
N PRO A 19 11.88 -31.91 -7.63
CA PRO A 19 11.05 -30.76 -8.03
C PRO A 19 11.90 -29.47 -7.92
N HIS A 20 11.56 -28.24 -8.31
CA HIS A 20 10.44 -27.38 -7.93
C HIS A 20 10.62 -26.00 -8.61
N HIS A 21 9.52 -25.41 -9.06
CA HIS A 21 9.21 -23.99 -9.38
C HIS A 21 10.02 -23.21 -10.44
N PRO A 22 9.32 -22.44 -11.32
CA PRO A 22 9.97 -21.50 -12.23
C PRO A 22 10.45 -20.27 -11.47
N ARG A 23 11.77 -20.08 -11.36
CA ARG A 23 12.31 -18.77 -11.04
C ARG A 23 12.13 -17.89 -12.27
N GLY A 24 11.10 -17.05 -12.23
CA GLY A 24 11.00 -15.89 -13.12
C GLY A 24 12.32 -15.13 -13.12
N SER A 25 12.81 -14.85 -14.32
CA SER A 25 13.96 -14.01 -14.56
C SER A 25 13.73 -12.65 -13.90
N CYS A 26 14.51 -12.31 -12.89
CA CYS A 26 14.63 -10.93 -12.39
C CYS A 26 15.45 -10.13 -13.42
N ALA A 27 14.85 -9.85 -14.57
CA ALA A 27 15.45 -8.99 -15.57
C ALA A 27 15.07 -7.53 -15.26
N GLY A 28 16.04 -6.76 -14.76
CA GLY A 28 16.08 -5.31 -14.94
C GLY A 28 15.54 -4.45 -13.80
N ALA A 29 16.04 -4.61 -12.57
CA ALA A 29 16.02 -3.52 -11.60
C ALA A 29 17.34 -2.74 -11.72
N GLY A 30 17.34 -1.68 -12.52
CA GLY A 30 18.34 -0.62 -12.34
C GLY A 30 18.12 0.03 -10.96
N PRO A 31 19.17 0.53 -10.29
CA PRO A 31 19.01 1.20 -9.01
C PRO A 31 18.21 2.50 -9.22
N LEU A 32 16.95 2.52 -8.79
CA LEU A 32 16.29 3.77 -8.42
C LEU A 32 16.81 4.14 -7.02
N ALA A 33 17.85 4.97 -6.98
CA ALA A 33 18.10 5.82 -5.81
C ALA A 33 17.21 7.06 -6.00
N ASP A 34 16.46 7.60 -5.05
CA ASP A 34 16.54 7.50 -3.60
C ASP A 34 15.18 7.98 -3.01
N GLY A 35 14.82 7.52 -1.81
CA GLY A 35 13.75 8.15 -1.01
C GLY A 35 12.46 7.35 -0.79
N GLY A 36 12.39 6.07 -1.19
CA GLY A 36 11.23 5.19 -0.99
C GLY A 36 10.95 4.74 0.45
N GLN A 37 11.20 5.58 1.45
CA GLN A 37 10.78 5.28 2.82
C GLN A 37 9.31 5.62 2.97
N LEU A 38 8.47 4.59 3.10
CA LEU A 38 7.11 4.73 3.60
C LEU A 38 7.19 5.20 5.06
N ARG A 39 7.10 6.52 5.25
CA ARG A 39 7.00 7.13 6.57
C ARG A 39 5.53 7.36 6.88
N LEU A 40 5.10 6.88 8.04
CA LEU A 40 3.80 7.25 8.57
C LEU A 40 3.86 8.74 8.97
N PRO A 41 2.92 9.56 8.48
CA PRO A 41 2.83 10.96 8.89
C PRO A 41 2.61 11.07 10.40
N ALA A 42 3.42 11.90 11.06
CA ALA A 42 3.35 12.08 12.50
C ALA A 42 1.98 12.58 12.99
N TRP A 43 1.26 13.34 12.15
CA TRP A 43 -0.07 13.88 12.47
C TRP A 43 -1.11 12.80 12.79
N GLN A 44 -0.91 11.55 12.35
CA GLN A 44 -1.85 10.46 12.65
C GLN A 44 -1.80 10.03 14.12
N PHE A 45 -0.69 10.29 14.80
CA PHE A 45 -0.45 9.87 16.17
C PHE A 45 -0.76 11.02 17.12
N HIS A 46 -1.62 10.74 18.10
CA HIS A 46 -2.01 11.74 19.08
C HIS A 46 -1.98 11.09 20.46
N ALA A 47 -1.02 11.50 21.30
CA ALA A 47 -0.74 10.87 22.59
C ALA A 47 -1.93 10.96 23.56
N ASP A 48 -2.72 12.02 23.46
CA ASP A 48 -3.89 12.27 24.30
C ASP A 48 -5.14 11.48 23.90
N THR A 49 -5.09 10.71 22.81
CA THR A 49 -6.22 9.86 22.40
C THR A 49 -6.12 8.46 23.01
N PRO A 50 -7.25 7.79 23.32
CA PRO A 50 -7.25 6.47 23.97
C PRO A 50 -6.48 5.39 23.22
N ARG A 51 -6.34 5.54 21.89
CA ARG A 51 -5.66 4.59 21.01
C ARG A 51 -4.31 5.10 20.49
N GLY A 52 -3.85 6.27 20.96
CA GLY A 52 -2.63 6.92 20.45
C GLY A 52 -2.74 7.37 18.97
N ARG A 53 -3.96 7.45 18.43
CA ARG A 53 -4.29 7.81 17.05
C ARG A 53 -5.54 8.67 17.01
N LEU A 54 -5.58 9.67 16.14
CA LEU A 54 -6.77 10.48 15.88
C LEU A 54 -7.99 9.58 15.60
N GLU A 55 -9.06 9.76 16.37
CA GLU A 55 -10.32 9.05 16.15
C GLU A 55 -11.00 9.54 14.87
N GLY A 56 -11.74 8.68 14.17
CA GLY A 56 -12.45 9.07 12.95
C GLY A 56 -11.58 9.29 11.70
N ILE A 57 -10.26 9.13 11.80
CA ILE A 57 -9.32 9.25 10.68
C ILE A 57 -9.65 8.31 9.51
N ASP A 58 -10.20 7.12 9.77
CA ASP A 58 -10.61 6.18 8.73
C ASP A 58 -11.86 6.65 7.99
N VAL A 59 -12.79 7.32 8.68
CA VAL A 59 -13.98 7.93 8.08
C VAL A 59 -13.55 9.06 7.14
N VAL A 60 -12.65 9.93 7.61
CA VAL A 60 -12.09 11.04 6.82
C VAL A 60 -11.29 10.52 5.63
N ALA A 61 -10.46 9.48 5.81
CA ALA A 61 -9.68 8.89 4.74
C ALA A 61 -10.55 8.25 3.64
N ARG A 62 -11.72 7.71 3.99
CA ARG A 62 -12.70 7.19 3.01
C ARG A 62 -13.48 8.30 2.31
N ALA A 63 -13.70 9.41 3.00
CA ALA A 63 -14.43 10.56 2.48
C ALA A 63 -13.60 11.42 1.51
N HIS A 64 -12.28 11.46 1.72
CA HIS A 64 -11.35 12.22 0.89
C HIS A 64 -11.11 11.54 -0.46
N ALA A 65 -11.33 12.27 -1.56
CA ALA A 65 -11.23 11.74 -2.92
C ALA A 65 -9.80 11.46 -3.41
N GLY A 66 -8.79 12.00 -2.72
CA GLY A 66 -7.37 11.83 -3.06
C GLY A 66 -6.68 10.68 -2.35
N GLY A 67 -5.53 10.25 -2.88
CA GLY A 67 -4.70 9.20 -2.27
C GLY A 67 -4.09 9.58 -0.92
N PRO A 68 -3.44 8.63 -0.22
CA PRO A 68 -2.94 8.82 1.15
C PRO A 68 -1.91 9.96 1.28
N VAL A 69 -1.15 10.25 0.21
CA VAL A 69 -0.22 11.37 0.16
C VAL A 69 -0.96 12.71 0.14
N THR A 70 -1.97 12.84 -0.72
CA THR A 70 -2.81 14.05 -0.81
C THR A 70 -3.58 14.29 0.47
N LEU A 71 -4.18 13.23 1.04
CA LEU A 71 -4.81 13.28 2.36
C LEU A 71 -3.84 13.78 3.41
N SER A 72 -2.60 13.25 3.43
CA SER A 72 -1.60 13.66 4.42
C SER A 72 -1.22 15.14 4.29
N GLN A 73 -1.13 15.67 3.08
CA GLN A 73 -0.88 17.09 2.86
C GLN A 73 -2.07 17.95 3.27
N TRP A 74 -3.29 17.50 2.98
CA TRP A 74 -4.52 18.18 3.35
C TRP A 74 -4.70 18.26 4.87
N MET A 75 -4.43 17.16 5.58
CA MET A 75 -4.57 17.05 7.03
C MET A 75 -3.74 18.06 7.82
N THR A 76 -2.61 18.53 7.26
CA THR A 76 -1.71 19.49 7.91
C THR A 76 -1.88 20.93 7.42
N ARG A 77 -2.78 21.18 6.46
CA ARG A 77 -3.00 22.52 5.89
C ARG A 77 -4.14 23.22 6.63
N PRO A 78 -4.03 24.55 6.85
CA PRO A 78 -5.17 25.36 7.30
C PRO A 78 -6.36 25.18 6.35
N ASN A 79 -7.53 24.84 6.88
CA ASN A 79 -8.74 24.66 6.10
C ASN A 79 -9.78 25.73 6.48
N PRO A 80 -10.24 26.57 5.54
CA PRO A 80 -11.23 27.61 5.83
C PRO A 80 -12.57 27.04 6.30
N ALA A 81 -12.96 25.84 5.88
CA ALA A 81 -14.17 25.15 6.37
C ALA A 81 -14.08 24.77 7.86
N LEU A 82 -12.86 24.72 8.42
CA LEU A 82 -12.59 24.38 9.82
C LEU A 82 -12.16 25.62 10.64
N ALA A 83 -12.65 26.80 10.23
CA ALA A 83 -12.28 28.10 10.82
C ALA A 83 -10.77 28.40 10.75
N GLY A 84 -10.10 27.91 9.69
CA GLY A 84 -8.67 28.10 9.48
C GLY A 84 -7.78 27.11 10.24
N ARG A 85 -8.35 26.22 11.05
CA ARG A 85 -7.59 25.12 11.68
C ARG A 85 -7.22 24.05 10.66
N SER A 86 -6.19 23.28 10.95
CA SER A 86 -5.90 22.07 10.18
C SER A 86 -6.92 20.96 10.48
N PRO A 87 -7.23 20.10 9.52
CA PRO A 87 -8.07 18.93 9.76
C PRO A 87 -7.54 18.01 10.87
N ALA A 88 -6.23 17.93 11.07
CA ALA A 88 -5.63 17.17 12.17
C ALA A 88 -5.95 17.77 13.54
N GLU A 89 -5.90 19.10 13.70
CA GLU A 89 -6.29 19.77 14.94
C GLU A 89 -7.80 19.61 15.20
N ALA A 90 -8.64 19.80 14.18
CA ALA A 90 -10.08 19.61 14.34
C ALA A 90 -10.45 18.16 14.71
N LEU A 91 -9.76 17.16 14.14
CA LEU A 91 -9.93 15.77 14.55
C LEU A 91 -9.44 15.48 15.96
N ALA A 92 -8.36 16.14 16.40
CA ALA A 92 -7.87 16.03 17.78
C ALA A 92 -8.90 16.55 18.79
N ASP A 93 -9.65 17.60 18.42
CA ASP A 93 -10.75 18.14 19.21
C ASP A 93 -12.04 17.28 19.15
N GLY A 94 -12.05 16.21 18.35
CA GLY A 94 -13.19 15.31 18.21
C GLY A 94 -14.21 15.71 17.13
N GLU A 95 -13.92 16.71 16.30
CA GLU A 95 -14.82 17.26 15.28
C GLU A 95 -14.88 16.39 14.00
N VAL A 96 -15.09 15.08 14.17
CA VAL A 96 -14.99 14.08 13.08
C VAL A 96 -15.95 14.38 11.93
N ASP A 97 -17.20 14.76 12.21
CA ASP A 97 -18.22 14.99 11.18
C ASP A 97 -17.92 16.23 10.32
N ALA A 98 -17.47 17.31 10.96
CA ALA A 98 -17.05 18.54 10.26
C ALA A 98 -15.86 18.27 9.35
N VAL A 99 -14.86 17.51 9.84
CA VAL A 99 -13.68 17.14 9.05
C VAL A 99 -14.04 16.18 7.91
N ALA A 100 -14.91 15.21 8.16
CA ALA A 100 -15.39 14.29 7.12
C ALA A 100 -16.17 15.03 6.02
N SER A 101 -16.97 16.03 6.38
CA SER A 101 -17.67 16.89 5.42
C SER A 101 -16.68 17.69 4.57
N ALA A 102 -15.72 18.37 5.19
CA ALA A 102 -14.69 19.14 4.49
C ALA A 102 -13.83 18.25 3.55
N ALA A 103 -13.55 17.01 3.95
CA ALA A 103 -12.79 16.06 3.13
C ALA A 103 -13.49 15.68 1.82
N ARG A 104 -14.84 15.65 1.81
CA ARG A 104 -15.64 15.34 0.61
C ARG A 104 -15.61 16.49 -0.40
N GLU A 105 -15.49 17.72 0.10
CA GLU A 105 -15.48 18.91 -0.73
C GLU A 105 -14.11 19.16 -1.39
N GLY A 106 -13.04 18.53 -0.89
CA GLY A 106 -11.73 18.55 -1.54
C GLY A 106 -11.04 19.93 -1.53
N VAL A 107 -11.31 20.75 -0.50
CA VAL A 107 -10.75 22.10 -0.30
C VAL A 107 -9.39 22.05 0.37
#